data_AF-A0A522DXV8-F1
#
_entry.id   AF-A0A522DXV8-F1
#
_cell.length_a   1.000
_cell.length_b   1.000
_cell.length_c   1.000
_cell.angle_alpha   90.00
_cell.angle_beta   90.00
_cell.angle_gamma   90.00
#
_symmetry.space_group_name_H-M   'P 1'
#
loop_
_entity.id
_entity.type
_entity.pdbx_description
1 polymer ?
#
loop_
_entity_poly.entity_id
_entity_poly.type
_entity_poly.pdbx_seq_one_letter_code
_entity_poly.pdbx_strand_id
1 'polypeptide(L)' 'MKQSNLVSEQFSGSAQAYLTSTVHANGADLQRLTQLTRDSACRQALDLGCGAGHAAFAIAKAGSAVIAY' A
#
# COMPACT_ATOMS: atom_id res chain seq x y z
N MET A 1 12.43 12.60 15.49
CA MET A 1 12.82 11.54 14.53
C MET A 1 13.54 10.38 15.24
N LYS A 2 12.89 9.65 16.16
CA LYS A 2 13.49 8.49 16.84
C LYS A 2 12.69 7.18 16.72
N GLN A 3 11.47 7.20 16.16
CA GLN A 3 10.64 6.00 16.01
C GLN A 3 10.86 5.26 14.68
N SER A 4 11.28 5.94 13.61
CA SER A 4 11.42 5.34 12.28
C SER A 4 12.47 4.24 12.21
N ASN A 5 13.56 4.36 12.98
CA ASN A 5 14.63 3.36 13.01
C ASN A 5 14.23 2.07 13.74
N LEU A 6 13.52 2.21 14.87
CA LEU A 6 13.03 1.06 15.65
C LEU A 6 12.00 0.21 14.91
N VAL A 7 11.13 0.85 14.12
CA VAL A 7 10.15 0.15 13.26
C VAL A 7 10.88 -0.58 12.12
N SER A 8 11.79 0.09 11.42
CA SER A 8 12.56 -0.56 10.36
C SER A 8 13.38 -1.75 10.86
N GLU A 9 14.02 -1.65 12.02
CA GLU A 9 14.80 -2.75 12.60
C GLU A 9 13.93 -3.93 13.04
N GLN A 10 12.77 -3.70 13.68
CA GLN A 10 11.90 -4.79 14.14
C GLN A 10 11.15 -5.50 13.01
N PHE A 11 10.84 -4.79 11.92
CA PHE A 11 10.00 -5.35 10.85
C PHE A 11 10.77 -5.68 9.58
N SER A 12 12.01 -5.22 9.38
CA SER A 12 12.80 -5.43 8.14
C SER A 12 12.93 -6.90 7.72
N GLY A 13 13.20 -7.81 8.66
CA GLY A 13 13.34 -9.24 8.37
C GLY A 13 12.08 -9.90 7.79
N SER A 14 10.90 -9.41 8.19
CA SER A 14 9.60 -9.91 7.70
C SER A 14 8.96 -8.98 6.66
N ALA A 15 9.40 -7.74 6.54
CA ALA A 15 8.84 -6.73 5.64
C ALA A 15 9.04 -7.12 4.17
N GLN A 16 10.20 -7.69 3.82
CA GLN A 16 10.45 -8.16 2.46
C GLN A 16 9.56 -9.37 2.11
N ALA A 17 9.36 -10.29 3.06
CA ALA A 17 8.48 -11.45 2.89
C ALA A 17 7.00 -11.03 2.85
N TYR A 18 6.61 -10.03 3.63
CA TYR A 18 5.26 -9.44 3.63
C TYR A 18 4.97 -8.70 2.31
N LEU A 19 5.94 -7.92 1.81
CA LEU A 19 5.86 -7.22 0.53
C LEU A 19 5.63 -8.19 -0.64
N THR A 20 6.38 -9.29 -0.66
CA THR A 20 6.39 -10.28 -1.75
C THR A 20 5.36 -11.41 -1.58
N SER A 21 4.67 -11.49 -0.44
CA SER A 21 3.65 -12.50 -0.18
C SER A 21 2.49 -12.37 -1.17
N THR A 22 2.29 -13.40 -1.98
CA THR A 22 1.19 -13.49 -2.95
C THR A 22 -0.18 -13.46 -2.29
N VAL A 23 -0.28 -13.95 -1.05
CA VAL A 23 -1.53 -13.99 -0.27
C VAL A 23 -1.93 -12.58 0.18
N HIS A 24 -0.97 -11.77 0.62
CA HIS A 24 -1.26 -10.41 1.10
C HIS A 24 -1.30 -9.39 -0.04
N ALA A 25 -0.55 -9.61 -1.12
CA ALA A 25 -0.52 -8.72 -2.28
C ALA A 25 -1.73 -8.86 -3.23
N ASN A 26 -2.58 -9.89 -3.06
CA ASN A 26 -3.77 -10.14 -3.90
C ASN A 26 -5.06 -10.34 -3.08
N GLY A 27 -5.13 -9.77 -1.88
CA GLY A 27 -6.34 -9.82 -1.06
C GLY A 27 -7.56 -9.22 -1.77
N ALA A 28 -8.75 -9.72 -1.44
CA ALA A 28 -10.02 -9.26 -2.01
C ALA A 28 -10.31 -7.77 -1.73
N ASP A 29 -9.76 -7.26 -0.63
CA ASP A 29 -9.74 -5.86 -0.23
C ASP A 29 -8.96 -4.98 -1.24
N LEU A 30 -7.78 -5.41 -1.70
CA LEU A 30 -7.00 -4.67 -2.70
C LEU A 30 -7.70 -4.65 -4.07
N GLN A 31 -8.35 -5.75 -4.45
CA GLN A 31 -9.18 -5.79 -5.65
C GLN A 31 -10.36 -4.82 -5.55
N ARG A 32 -11.01 -4.76 -4.37
CA ARG A 32 -12.09 -3.80 -4.11
C ARG A 32 -11.60 -2.35 -4.16
N LEU A 33 -10.44 -2.05 -3.59
CA LEU A 33 -9.83 -0.71 -3.68
C LEU A 33 -9.56 -0.30 -5.13
N THR A 34 -9.05 -1.23 -5.95
CA THR A 34 -8.83 -0.99 -7.38
C THR A 34 -10.15 -0.65 -8.08
N GLN A 35 -11.21 -1.41 -7.82
CA GLN A 35 -12.52 -1.19 -8.45
C GLN A 35 -13.14 0.13 -8.02
N LEU A 36 -13.16 0.43 -6.71
CA LEU A 36 -13.66 1.69 -6.19
C LEU A 36 -12.91 2.89 -6.79
N THR A 37 -11.60 2.76 -6.95
CA THR A 37 -10.79 3.81 -7.56
C THR A 37 -11.16 4.02 -9.03
N ARG A 38 -11.36 2.94 -9.81
CA ARG A 38 -11.78 3.02 -11.22
C ARG A 38 -13.18 3.62 -11.40
N ASP A 39 -14.10 3.26 -10.51
CA ASP A 39 -15.48 3.75 -10.55
C ASP A 39 -15.57 5.21 -10.06
N SER A 40 -14.53 5.69 -9.38
CA SER A 40 -14.40 7.08 -8.97
C SER A 40 -13.65 7.90 -10.02
N ALA A 41 -13.99 9.18 -10.18
CA ALA A 41 -13.17 10.12 -10.96
C ALA A 41 -11.89 10.58 -10.20
N CYS A 42 -11.47 9.83 -9.16
CA CYS A 42 -10.40 10.23 -8.27
C CYS A 42 -9.03 10.09 -8.97
N ARG A 43 -8.35 11.21 -9.20
CA ARG A 43 -7.03 11.22 -9.86
C ARG A 43 -5.86 11.26 -8.89
N GLN A 44 -6.11 11.53 -7.61
CA GLN A 44 -5.08 11.67 -6.57
C GLN A 44 -5.54 11.04 -5.26
N ALA A 45 -4.65 10.30 -4.59
CA ALA A 45 -4.90 9.67 -3.30
C ALA A 45 -3.76 9.93 -2.32
N LEU A 46 -4.10 9.94 -1.02
CA LEU A 46 -3.17 10.04 0.09
C LEU A 46 -3.21 8.72 0.86
N ASP A 47 -2.09 8.00 0.91
CA ASP A 47 -1.93 6.77 1.70
C ASP A 47 -1.23 7.11 3.02
N LEU A 48 -1.95 6.95 4.14
CA LEU A 48 -1.47 7.26 5.48
C LEU A 48 -1.13 5.96 6.21
N GLY A 49 0.11 5.81 6.66
CA GLY A 49 0.56 4.57 7.26
C GLY A 49 0.78 3.50 6.20
N CYS A 50 1.46 3.88 5.11
CA CYS A 50 1.54 3.12 3.88
C CYS A 50 2.21 1.74 4.01
N GLY A 51 2.92 1.45 5.11
CA GLY A 51 3.50 0.14 5.38
C GLY A 51 4.33 -0.38 4.19
N ALA A 52 4.00 -1.58 3.70
CA ALA A 52 4.64 -2.18 2.53
C ALA A 52 4.10 -1.64 1.17
N GLY A 53 3.05 -0.82 1.16
CA GLY A 53 2.56 -0.12 -0.03
C GLY A 53 1.52 -0.88 -0.86
N HIS A 54 0.97 -2.01 -0.40
CA HIS A 54 -0.01 -2.79 -1.17
C HIS A 54 -1.24 -1.97 -1.59
N ALA A 55 -1.76 -1.13 -0.69
CA ALA A 55 -2.89 -0.24 -0.95
C ALA A 55 -2.52 0.84 -1.99
N ALA A 56 -1.42 1.56 -1.79
CA ALA A 56 -0.91 2.52 -2.77
C ALA A 56 -0.73 1.91 -4.17
N PHE A 57 -0.19 0.70 -4.27
CA PHE A 57 -0.02 0.03 -5.55
C PHE A 57 -1.35 -0.36 -6.20
N ALA A 58 -2.35 -0.81 -5.43
CA ALA A 58 -3.68 -1.11 -5.95
C ALA A 58 -4.36 0.14 -6.53
N ILE A 59 -4.28 1.26 -5.82
CA ILE A 59 -4.84 2.55 -6.25
C ILE A 59 -4.08 3.09 -7.49
N ALA A 60 -2.74 3.01 -7.50
CA ALA A 60 -1.94 3.43 -8.64
C ALA A 60 -2.25 2.62 -9.91
N LYS A 61 -2.46 1.30 -9.77
CA LYS A 61 -2.88 0.42 -10.88
C LYS A 61 -4.25 0.79 -11.47
N ALA A 62 -5.09 1.46 -10.70
CA ALA A 62 -6.38 1.98 -11.17
C ALA A 62 -6.27 3.31 -11.92
N GLY A 63 -5.09 3.96 -11.92
CA GLY A 63 -4.82 5.17 -12.70
C GLY A 63 -4.73 6.47 -11.90
N SER A 64 -4.76 6.39 -10.57
CA SER A 64 -4.62 7.57 -9.70
C SER A 64 -3.16 7.77 -9.26
N ALA A 65 -2.72 9.02 -9.12
CA ALA A 65 -1.45 9.33 -8.49
C ALA A 65 -1.59 9.19 -6.96
N VAL A 66 -0.64 8.52 -6.30
CA VAL A 66 -0.68 8.29 -4.86
C VAL A 66 0.50 8.98 -4.17
N ILE A 67 0.22 9.71 -3.11
CA ILE A 67 1.21 10.28 -2.20
C ILE A 67 1.17 9.47 -0.91
N ALA A 68 2.33 8.95 -0.48
CA ALA A 68 2.43 8.11 0.72
C ALA A 68 3.16 8.86 1.85
N TYR A 69 2.68 8.69 3.09
CA TYR A 69 3.25 9.28 4.32
C TYR A 69 3.35 8.26 5.47
#